data_AF-A0A7X7YXD2-F1
#
_entry.id   AF-A0A7X7YXD2-F1
#
_cell.length_a   1.000
_cell.length_b   1.000
_cell.length_c   1.000
_cell.angle_alpha   90.00
_cell.angle_beta   90.00
_cell.angle_gamma   90.00
#
_symmetry.space_group_name_H-M   'P 1'
#
loop_
_entity.id
_entity.type
_entity.pdbx_description
1 polymer ?
#
loop_
_entity_poly.entity_id
_entity_poly.type
_entity_poly.pdbx_seq_one_letter_code
_entity_poly.pdbx_strand_id
1 'polypeptide(L)'
;MEELDLAFVEETVKRVGSGKEKVLELLQAIQGHYGYLPNEALRRVCELTEITPASIAGVSTFYDQFRHRPAGKHIIHVCIGTACHVKGAESVYDAFRTHLGIPEGEDTDAQKLFTVERIACLGCCTLAPAVQIDDVTYGHLTRETVPQVLSDFLKHEQARAASPTKSHGLRKGKADPRGEVRIGLGSCCVARGSGKLHGALQEALAQTGLQVPVKRVGCVGMCHQTPLLEIVLPNQSSHLYARVRPEDAKSIIQRHFGVRGPHRKLSNAVSTALDRLLTDEKWEPVTRYSIHVRDQAVSDFLGRQIH
;
A
#
# COMPACT_ATOMS: atom_id res chain seq x y z
N MET A 1 26.17 -16.31 -19.84
CA MET A 1 24.94 -16.85 -19.23
C MET A 1 25.27 -16.97 -17.75
N GLU A 2 24.65 -16.16 -16.90
CA GLU A 2 24.75 -16.38 -15.45
C GLU A 2 24.15 -17.75 -15.15
N GLU A 3 24.90 -18.57 -14.44
CA GLU A 3 24.49 -19.91 -14.01
C GLU A 3 23.36 -19.73 -12.98
N LEU A 4 22.19 -20.31 -13.25
CA LEU A 4 21.02 -20.16 -12.39
C LEU A 4 21.20 -20.99 -11.11
N ASP A 5 21.06 -20.39 -9.92
CA ASP A 5 21.23 -21.09 -8.64
C ASP A 5 20.06 -22.04 -8.31
N LEU A 6 20.14 -23.28 -8.79
CA LEU A 6 19.11 -24.29 -8.52
C LEU A 6 19.01 -24.75 -7.06
N ALA A 7 19.96 -24.40 -6.18
CA ALA A 7 19.89 -24.79 -4.77
C ALA A 7 18.67 -24.19 -4.07
N PHE A 8 18.27 -22.97 -4.46
CA PHE A 8 17.07 -22.33 -3.95
C PHE A 8 15.79 -23.14 -4.25
N VAL A 9 15.73 -23.79 -5.41
CA VAL A 9 14.58 -24.63 -5.80
C VAL A 9 14.48 -25.83 -4.86
N GLU A 10 15.60 -26.49 -4.57
CA GLU A 10 15.65 -27.64 -3.67
C GLU A 10 15.23 -27.29 -2.24
N GLU A 11 15.75 -26.17 -1.71
CA GLU A 11 15.37 -25.68 -0.39
C GLU A 11 13.88 -25.33 -0.33
N THR A 12 13.36 -24.68 -1.37
CA THR A 12 11.96 -24.30 -1.48
C THR A 12 11.05 -25.53 -1.51
N VAL A 13 11.39 -26.56 -2.29
CA VAL A 13 10.63 -27.83 -2.31
C VAL A 13 10.65 -28.51 -0.95
N LYS A 14 11.78 -28.55 -0.25
CA LYS A 14 11.86 -29.11 1.12
C LYS A 14 10.97 -28.36 2.11
N ARG A 15 10.87 -27.04 1.98
CA ARG A 15 10.07 -26.18 2.87
C ARG A 15 8.56 -26.25 2.59
N VAL A 16 8.17 -26.25 1.32
CA VAL A 16 6.75 -26.15 0.90
C VAL A 16 6.10 -27.53 0.74
N GLY A 17 6.87 -28.53 0.32
CA GLY A 17 6.41 -29.88 0.00
C GLY A 17 6.43 -30.20 -1.49
N SER A 18 6.26 -31.49 -1.81
CA SER A 18 6.39 -32.06 -3.16
C SER A 18 5.06 -32.52 -3.79
N GLY A 19 3.93 -32.30 -3.11
CA GLY A 19 2.60 -32.67 -3.59
C GLY A 19 2.12 -31.80 -4.75
N LYS A 20 1.23 -32.34 -5.59
CA LYS A 20 0.70 -31.64 -6.78
C LYS A 20 -0.05 -30.35 -6.44
N GLU A 21 -0.68 -30.32 -5.27
CA GLU A 21 -1.41 -29.16 -4.72
C GLU A 21 -0.49 -27.97 -4.41
N LYS A 22 0.83 -28.19 -4.31
CA LYS A 22 1.81 -27.16 -3.98
C LYS A 22 2.32 -26.34 -5.16
N VAL A 23 1.88 -26.65 -6.38
CA VAL A 23 2.33 -25.98 -7.61
C VAL A 23 2.24 -24.45 -7.51
N LEU A 24 1.14 -23.90 -7.02
CA LEU A 24 0.97 -22.44 -6.93
C LEU A 24 1.97 -21.81 -5.94
N GLU A 25 2.12 -22.38 -4.74
CA GLU A 25 3.04 -21.91 -3.70
C GLU A 25 4.50 -21.97 -4.17
N LEU A 26 4.89 -23.04 -4.87
CA LEU A 26 6.24 -23.22 -5.42
C LEU A 26 6.53 -22.20 -6.52
N LEU A 27 5.60 -22.00 -7.47
CA LEU A 27 5.77 -21.01 -8.54
C LEU A 27 5.87 -19.58 -7.98
N GLN A 28 5.07 -19.25 -6.97
CA GLN A 28 5.16 -17.94 -6.29
C GLN A 28 6.53 -17.74 -5.62
N ALA A 29 7.07 -18.76 -4.96
CA ALA A 29 8.38 -18.69 -4.31
C ALA A 29 9.52 -18.55 -5.33
N ILE A 30 9.47 -19.31 -6.43
CA ILE A 30 10.45 -19.25 -7.52
C ILE A 30 10.43 -17.87 -8.17
N GLN A 31 9.25 -17.37 -8.55
CA GLN A 31 9.14 -16.02 -9.12
C GLN A 31 9.58 -14.93 -8.14
N GLY A 32 9.27 -15.06 -6.85
CA GLY A 32 9.72 -14.12 -5.83
C GLY A 32 11.24 -14.05 -5.70
N HIS A 33 11.94 -15.15 -5.99
CA HIS A 33 13.40 -15.20 -5.94
C HIS A 33 14.07 -14.76 -7.24
N TYR A 34 13.63 -15.29 -8.38
CA TYR A 34 14.27 -15.00 -9.68
C TYR A 34 13.66 -13.80 -10.43
N GLY A 35 12.51 -13.29 -10.00
CA GLY A 35 11.74 -12.26 -10.71
C GLY A 35 10.92 -12.77 -11.90
N TYR A 36 11.04 -14.06 -12.23
CA TYR A 36 10.29 -14.74 -13.30
C TYR A 36 10.33 -16.27 -13.04
N LEU A 37 9.83 -17.06 -13.99
CA LEU A 37 9.87 -18.52 -13.95
C LEU A 37 10.89 -19.08 -14.97
N PRO A 38 12.18 -19.24 -14.60
CA PRO A 38 13.18 -19.86 -15.45
C PRO A 38 12.82 -21.30 -15.80
N ASN A 39 12.98 -21.67 -17.08
CA ASN A 39 12.70 -23.05 -17.53
C ASN A 39 13.54 -24.10 -16.79
N GLU A 40 14.79 -23.78 -16.44
CA GLU A 40 15.68 -24.67 -15.69
C GLU A 40 15.16 -24.91 -14.26
N ALA A 41 14.71 -23.87 -13.56
CA ALA A 41 14.09 -23.99 -12.25
C ALA A 41 12.78 -24.79 -12.31
N LEU A 42 11.94 -24.57 -13.32
CA LEU A 42 10.69 -25.30 -13.49
C LEU A 42 10.92 -26.80 -13.76
N ARG A 43 11.92 -27.14 -14.59
CA ARG A 43 12.32 -28.53 -14.80
C ARG A 43 12.79 -29.17 -13.50
N ARG A 44 13.60 -28.44 -12.71
CA ARG A 44 14.07 -28.93 -11.42
C ARG A 44 12.91 -29.20 -10.44
N VAL A 45 11.86 -28.38 -10.44
CA VAL A 45 10.63 -28.66 -9.68
C VAL A 45 10.00 -29.98 -10.11
N CYS A 46 9.84 -30.22 -11.41
CA CYS A 46 9.27 -31.46 -11.93
C CYS A 46 10.11 -32.70 -11.56
N GLU A 47 11.43 -32.58 -11.45
CA GLU A 47 12.31 -33.68 -11.04
C GLU A 47 12.17 -34.03 -9.55
N LEU A 48 11.91 -33.02 -8.71
CA LEU A 48 11.90 -33.16 -7.25
C LEU A 48 10.50 -33.40 -6.67
N THR A 49 9.46 -33.27 -7.49
CA THR A 49 8.06 -33.27 -7.02
C THR A 49 7.16 -34.13 -7.90
N GLU A 50 5.93 -34.38 -7.45
CA GLU A 50 4.92 -35.06 -8.26
C GLU A 50 4.30 -34.14 -9.35
N ILE A 51 4.76 -32.90 -9.46
CA ILE A 51 4.19 -31.88 -10.34
C ILE A 51 4.70 -32.08 -11.77
N THR A 52 3.77 -32.22 -12.70
CA THR A 52 4.10 -32.41 -14.11
C THR A 52 4.33 -31.07 -14.83
N PRO A 53 5.08 -31.05 -15.95
CA PRO A 53 5.22 -29.86 -16.79
C PRO A 53 3.88 -29.30 -17.28
N ALA A 54 2.90 -30.18 -17.55
CA ALA A 54 1.55 -29.77 -17.94
C ALA A 54 0.81 -29.06 -16.81
N SER A 55 0.98 -29.50 -15.56
CA SER A 55 0.42 -28.82 -14.38
C SER A 55 1.05 -27.44 -14.17
N ILE A 56 2.38 -27.33 -14.33
CA ILE A 56 3.07 -26.04 -14.27
C ILE A 56 2.54 -25.10 -15.34
N ALA A 57 2.55 -25.53 -16.60
CA ALA A 57 2.06 -24.72 -17.72
C ALA A 57 0.61 -24.29 -17.50
N GLY A 58 -0.27 -25.21 -17.11
CA GLY A 58 -1.67 -24.91 -16.85
C GLY A 58 -1.88 -23.85 -15.77
N VAL A 59 -1.09 -23.87 -14.69
CA VAL A 59 -1.19 -22.87 -13.61
C VAL A 59 -0.51 -21.56 -13.98
N SER A 60 0.71 -21.63 -14.54
CA SER A 60 1.51 -20.45 -14.84
C SER A 60 0.92 -19.60 -15.97
N THR A 61 0.21 -20.22 -16.93
CA THR A 61 -0.49 -19.46 -17.99
C THR A 61 -1.91 -19.05 -17.60
N PHE A 62 -2.50 -19.65 -16.57
CA PHE A 62 -3.84 -19.29 -16.11
C PHE A 62 -3.84 -18.04 -15.23
N TYR A 63 -2.82 -17.88 -14.38
CA TYR A 63 -2.68 -16.67 -13.57
C TYR A 63 -1.73 -15.67 -14.22
N ASP A 64 -2.26 -14.52 -14.65
CA ASP A 64 -1.52 -13.44 -15.31
C ASP A 64 -0.33 -12.90 -14.49
N GLN A 65 -0.31 -13.16 -13.17
CA GLN A 65 0.78 -12.74 -12.30
C GLN A 65 2.12 -13.45 -12.61
N PHE A 66 2.09 -14.60 -13.28
CA PHE A 66 3.30 -15.38 -13.52
C PHE A 66 4.00 -14.95 -14.81
N ARG A 67 5.28 -14.62 -14.69
CA ARG A 67 6.14 -14.19 -15.78
C ARG A 67 7.04 -15.31 -16.24
N HIS A 68 7.08 -15.52 -17.55
CA HIS A 68 8.00 -16.44 -18.20
C HIS A 68 9.22 -15.74 -18.83
N ARG A 69 9.26 -14.40 -18.77
CA ARG A 69 10.38 -13.58 -19.21
C ARG A 69 10.99 -12.86 -18.02
N PRO A 70 12.32 -12.65 -18.00
CA PRO A 70 12.98 -11.87 -16.96
C PRO A 70 12.29 -10.52 -16.76
N ALA A 71 12.13 -10.12 -15.50
CA ALA A 71 11.71 -8.78 -15.13
C ALA A 71 12.93 -7.92 -14.81
N GLY A 72 12.77 -6.61 -14.93
CA GLY A 72 13.66 -5.64 -14.35
C GLY A 72 13.52 -5.61 -12.82
N LYS A 73 14.38 -4.83 -12.17
CA LYS A 73 14.39 -4.68 -10.71
C LYS A 73 13.05 -4.18 -10.14
N HIS A 74 12.32 -3.36 -10.88
CA HIS A 74 11.06 -2.74 -10.48
C HIS A 74 9.98 -2.99 -11.53
N ILE A 75 8.77 -3.29 -11.10
CA ILE A 75 7.64 -3.54 -12.01
C ILE A 75 6.64 -2.39 -11.93
N ILE A 76 6.34 -1.81 -13.09
CA ILE A 76 5.38 -0.74 -13.31
C ILE A 76 4.09 -1.35 -13.86
N HIS A 77 3.09 -1.50 -13.00
CA HIS A 77 1.75 -1.92 -13.39
C HIS A 77 0.90 -0.71 -13.79
N VAL A 78 0.57 -0.61 -15.07
CA VAL A 78 -0.35 0.41 -15.60
C VAL A 78 -1.76 -0.14 -15.66
N CYS A 79 -2.68 0.50 -14.93
CA CYS A 79 -4.08 0.09 -14.91
C CYS A 79 -4.77 0.45 -16.24
N ILE A 80 -5.26 -0.56 -16.96
CA ILE A 80 -6.06 -0.42 -18.19
C ILE A 80 -7.55 -0.72 -17.98
N GLY A 81 -8.00 -0.78 -16.72
CA GLY A 81 -9.41 -0.98 -16.40
C GLY A 81 -10.30 0.18 -16.86
N THR A 82 -11.61 -0.05 -16.94
CA THR A 82 -12.58 0.86 -17.60
C THR A 82 -12.41 2.33 -17.21
N ALA A 83 -12.31 2.64 -15.91
CA ALA A 83 -12.15 4.02 -15.44
C ALA A 83 -10.82 4.66 -15.90
N CYS A 84 -9.74 3.88 -15.93
CA CYS A 84 -8.42 4.34 -16.40
C CYS A 84 -8.37 4.43 -17.93
N HIS A 85 -8.95 3.47 -18.63
CA HIS A 85 -9.05 3.47 -20.09
C HIS A 85 -9.79 4.72 -20.60
N VAL A 86 -10.98 5.03 -20.06
CA VAL A 86 -11.74 6.24 -20.43
C VAL A 86 -11.00 7.53 -20.09
N LYS A 87 -10.09 7.50 -19.12
CA LYS A 87 -9.22 8.63 -18.73
C LYS A 87 -7.90 8.68 -19.51
N GLY A 88 -7.70 7.83 -20.51
CA GLY A 88 -6.53 7.87 -21.40
C GLY A 88 -5.31 7.11 -20.88
N ALA A 89 -5.49 6.03 -20.09
CA ALA A 89 -4.37 5.24 -19.55
C ALA A 89 -3.43 4.64 -20.61
N GLU A 90 -3.89 4.41 -21.84
CA GLU A 90 -3.03 3.96 -22.94
C GLU A 90 -1.91 4.97 -23.23
N SER A 91 -2.24 6.27 -23.26
CA SER A 91 -1.23 7.32 -23.45
C SER A 91 -0.18 7.35 -22.33
N VAL A 92 -0.58 6.99 -21.10
CA VAL A 92 0.32 6.89 -19.95
C VAL A 92 1.23 5.68 -20.11
N TYR A 93 0.70 4.52 -20.50
CA TYR A 93 1.48 3.32 -20.78
C TYR A 93 2.55 3.56 -21.87
N ASP A 94 2.15 4.16 -22.99
CA ASP A 94 3.07 4.47 -24.09
C ASP A 94 4.14 5.49 -23.68
N ALA A 95 3.78 6.45 -22.82
CA ALA A 95 4.71 7.41 -22.26
C ALA A 95 5.78 6.74 -21.38
N PHE A 96 5.42 5.76 -20.54
CA PHE A 96 6.39 4.97 -19.77
C PHE A 96 7.35 4.23 -20.70
N ARG A 97 6.82 3.53 -21.71
CA ARG A 97 7.67 2.78 -22.67
C ARG A 97 8.60 3.70 -23.45
N THR A 98 8.10 4.84 -23.92
CA THR A 98 8.90 5.83 -24.65
C THR A 98 10.00 6.40 -23.77
N HIS A 99 9.68 6.78 -22.54
CA HIS A 99 10.66 7.39 -21.61
C HIS A 99 11.75 6.41 -21.18
N LEU A 100 11.40 5.13 -21.01
CA LEU A 100 12.33 4.06 -20.64
C LEU A 100 13.05 3.46 -21.86
N GLY A 101 12.71 3.87 -23.08
CA GLY A 101 13.31 3.34 -24.31
C GLY A 101 13.00 1.86 -24.56
N ILE A 102 11.84 1.37 -24.12
CA ILE A 102 11.44 -0.03 -24.27
C ILE A 102 10.94 -0.28 -25.71
N PRO A 103 11.57 -1.18 -26.49
CA PRO A 103 11.19 -1.45 -27.86
C PRO A 103 9.85 -2.19 -27.98
N GLU A 104 9.32 -2.29 -29.21
CA GLU A 104 8.14 -3.11 -29.50
C GLU A 104 8.40 -4.60 -29.24
N GLY A 105 7.41 -5.29 -28.65
CA GLY A 105 7.51 -6.70 -28.26
C GLY A 105 8.16 -6.95 -26.89
N GLU A 106 8.92 -5.98 -26.37
CA GLU A 106 9.52 -6.04 -25.05
C GLU A 106 8.71 -5.26 -24.02
N ASP A 107 8.86 -5.66 -22.76
CA ASP A 107 8.26 -4.99 -21.60
C ASP A 107 9.30 -4.47 -20.61
N THR A 108 10.57 -4.80 -20.79
CA THR A 108 11.66 -4.47 -19.85
C THR A 108 12.70 -3.58 -20.53
N ASP A 109 13.21 -2.59 -19.80
CA ASP A 109 14.23 -1.66 -20.31
C ASP A 109 15.60 -2.33 -20.51
N ALA A 110 16.46 -1.71 -21.32
CA ALA A 110 17.78 -2.27 -21.65
C ALA A 110 18.69 -2.43 -20.42
N GLN A 111 18.44 -1.62 -19.39
CA GLN A 111 19.17 -1.61 -18.12
C GLN A 111 18.66 -2.67 -17.13
N LYS A 112 17.56 -3.38 -17.44
CA LYS A 112 16.88 -4.31 -16.53
C LYS A 112 16.50 -3.67 -15.19
N LEU A 113 16.21 -2.37 -15.20
CA LEU A 113 15.78 -1.62 -14.03
C LEU A 113 14.26 -1.60 -13.93
N PHE A 114 13.54 -1.47 -15.04
CA PHE A 114 12.09 -1.33 -15.07
C PHE A 114 11.42 -2.27 -16.07
N THR A 115 10.34 -2.91 -15.63
CA THR A 115 9.39 -3.62 -16.50
C THR A 115 8.05 -2.89 -16.50
N VAL A 116 7.44 -2.65 -17.66
CA VAL A 116 6.14 -1.97 -17.80
C VAL A 116 5.08 -2.95 -18.28
N GLU A 117 4.09 -3.17 -17.44
CA GLU A 117 3.01 -4.11 -17.68
C GLU A 117 1.65 -3.42 -17.70
N ARG A 118 0.73 -4.01 -18.47
CA ARG A 118 -0.68 -3.64 -18.41
C ARG A 118 -1.39 -4.60 -17.47
N ILE A 119 -2.20 -4.05 -16.57
CA ILE A 119 -3.04 -4.84 -15.68
C ILE A 119 -4.50 -4.44 -15.78
N ALA A 120 -5.40 -5.40 -15.58
CA ALA A 120 -6.82 -5.17 -15.74
C ALA A 120 -7.37 -4.12 -14.76
N CYS A 121 -7.00 -4.16 -13.47
CA CYS A 121 -7.49 -3.19 -12.50
C CYS A 121 -6.64 -3.12 -11.22
N LEU A 122 -6.33 -1.92 -10.75
CA LEU A 122 -5.70 -1.66 -9.43
C LEU A 122 -6.71 -1.50 -8.28
N GLY A 123 -8.01 -1.50 -8.59
CA GLY A 123 -9.06 -1.15 -7.62
C GLY A 123 -8.99 0.29 -7.12
N CYS A 124 -8.33 1.17 -7.88
CA CYS A 124 -8.08 2.58 -7.54
C CYS A 124 -8.78 3.56 -8.49
N CYS A 125 -10.02 3.27 -8.87
CA CYS A 125 -10.74 4.00 -9.91
C CYS A 125 -10.88 5.51 -9.65
N THR A 126 -10.92 5.94 -8.38
CA THR A 126 -10.96 7.37 -8.01
C THR A 126 -9.65 8.12 -8.27
N LEU A 127 -8.58 7.40 -8.60
CA LEU A 127 -7.25 7.91 -8.91
C LEU A 127 -6.91 7.74 -10.40
N ALA A 128 -7.89 7.39 -11.24
CA ALA A 128 -7.65 7.15 -12.66
C ALA A 128 -7.11 8.40 -13.40
N PRO A 129 -6.14 8.25 -14.32
CA PRO A 129 -5.32 7.05 -14.58
C PRO A 129 -4.37 6.72 -13.43
N ALA A 130 -4.34 5.44 -13.05
CA ALA A 130 -3.57 4.95 -11.91
C ALA A 130 -2.47 3.98 -12.37
N VAL A 131 -1.31 4.09 -11.73
CA VAL A 131 -0.13 3.24 -11.98
C VAL A 131 0.44 2.83 -10.64
N GLN A 132 0.94 1.61 -10.54
CA GLN A 132 1.65 1.12 -9.36
C GLN A 132 3.07 0.74 -9.76
N ILE A 133 4.07 1.25 -9.05
CA ILE A 133 5.46 0.82 -9.17
C ILE A 133 5.80 0.07 -7.88
N ASP A 134 6.01 -1.24 -7.99
CA ASP A 134 6.10 -2.17 -6.86
C ASP A 134 4.93 -1.99 -5.87
N ASP A 135 5.20 -1.47 -4.66
CA ASP A 135 4.18 -1.22 -3.63
C ASP A 135 3.60 0.21 -3.65
N VAL A 136 4.12 1.10 -4.51
CA VAL A 136 3.79 2.52 -4.52
C VAL A 136 2.78 2.83 -5.61
N THR A 137 1.61 3.34 -5.23
CA THR A 137 0.55 3.72 -6.16
C THR A 137 0.56 5.22 -6.44
N TYR A 138 0.56 5.55 -7.73
CA TYR A 138 0.45 6.88 -8.30
C TYR A 138 -0.90 7.05 -9.01
N GLY A 139 -1.46 8.25 -8.97
CA GLY A 139 -2.80 8.54 -9.47
C GLY A 139 -2.91 9.87 -10.17
N HIS A 140 -3.99 10.04 -10.94
CA HIS A 140 -4.27 11.20 -11.78
C HIS A 140 -3.14 11.48 -12.78
N LEU A 141 -2.56 10.41 -13.33
CA LEU A 141 -1.41 10.51 -14.20
C LEU A 141 -1.81 10.97 -15.61
N THR A 142 -0.90 11.71 -16.23
CA THR A 142 -0.94 12.06 -17.65
C THR A 142 0.39 11.65 -18.28
N ARG A 143 0.47 11.71 -19.61
CA ARG A 143 1.71 11.44 -20.35
C ARG A 143 2.88 12.29 -19.85
N GLU A 144 2.60 13.54 -19.49
CA GLU A 144 3.60 14.54 -19.09
C GLU A 144 4.14 14.30 -17.68
N THR A 145 3.37 13.66 -16.80
CA THR A 145 3.78 13.43 -15.40
C THR A 145 4.66 12.20 -15.23
N VAL A 146 4.78 11.33 -16.25
CA VAL A 146 5.57 10.09 -16.21
C VAL A 146 7.02 10.28 -15.76
N PRO A 147 7.81 11.24 -16.29
CA PRO A 147 9.20 11.45 -15.85
C PRO A 147 9.30 11.83 -14.36
N GLN A 148 8.32 12.60 -13.87
CA GLN A 148 8.28 13.02 -12.47
C GLN A 148 7.99 11.83 -11.55
N VAL A 149 7.06 10.95 -11.95
CA VAL A 149 6.74 9.71 -11.22
C VAL A 149 7.97 8.81 -11.09
N LEU A 150 8.71 8.58 -12.17
CA LEU A 150 9.92 7.76 -12.14
C LEU A 150 11.01 8.38 -11.24
N SER A 151 11.22 9.69 -11.32
CA SER A 151 12.18 10.38 -10.44
C SER A 151 11.78 10.33 -8.97
N ASP A 152 10.50 10.51 -8.66
CA ASP A 152 9.97 10.40 -7.29
C ASP A 152 10.18 9.00 -6.73
N PHE A 153 9.82 7.97 -7.50
CA PHE A 153 9.98 6.57 -7.10
C PHE A 153 11.43 6.23 -6.78
N LEU A 154 12.38 6.61 -7.64
CA LEU A 154 13.80 6.34 -7.42
C LEU A 154 14.34 7.04 -6.16
N LYS A 155 13.90 8.28 -5.88
CA LYS A 155 14.25 8.99 -4.63
C LYS A 155 13.67 8.29 -3.41
N HIS A 156 12.43 7.82 -3.51
CA HIS A 156 11.77 7.08 -2.44
C HIS A 156 12.47 5.75 -2.13
N GLU A 157 12.89 5.00 -3.16
CA GLU A 157 13.64 3.76 -3.00
C GLU A 157 15.03 3.99 -2.38
N GLN A 158 15.74 5.05 -2.78
CA GLN A 158 17.01 5.44 -2.15
C GLN A 158 16.83 5.76 -0.66
N ALA A 159 15.75 6.47 -0.30
CA ALA A 159 15.43 6.77 1.10
C ALA A 159 15.08 5.51 1.92
N ARG A 160 14.33 4.56 1.33
CA ARG A 160 14.02 3.26 1.96
C ARG A 160 15.27 2.41 2.18
N ALA A 161 16.20 2.41 1.23
CA ALA A 161 17.47 1.71 1.38
C ALA A 161 18.35 2.32 2.49
N ALA A 162 18.29 3.65 2.67
CA ALA A 162 19.03 4.36 3.71
C ALA A 162 18.44 4.21 5.12
N SER A 163 17.15 3.91 5.25
CA SER A 163 16.48 3.67 6.53
C SER A 163 15.50 2.50 6.40
N PRO A 164 15.93 1.26 6.68
CA PRO A 164 15.03 0.11 6.68
C PRO A 164 14.06 0.23 7.85
N THR A 165 12.89 0.84 7.60
CA THR A 165 11.82 0.92 8.58
C THR A 165 11.35 -0.50 8.87
N LYS A 166 11.68 -1.02 10.06
CA LYS A 166 11.16 -2.30 10.54
C LYS A 166 9.64 -2.24 10.45
N SER A 167 9.03 -3.02 9.56
CA SER A 167 7.58 -3.18 9.52
C SER A 167 7.14 -3.62 10.91
N HIS A 168 6.58 -2.69 11.68
CA HIS A 168 6.10 -2.97 13.02
C HIS A 168 4.88 -3.85 12.86
N GLY A 169 5.10 -5.17 12.92
CA GLY A 169 4.05 -6.16 12.97
C GLY A 169 3.01 -5.71 13.96
N LEU A 170 1.75 -5.67 13.50
CA LEU A 170 0.60 -5.28 14.31
C LEU A 170 0.58 -6.15 15.58
N ARG A 171 1.07 -5.62 16.69
CA ARG A 171 0.88 -6.24 18.01
C ARG A 171 -0.62 -6.21 18.27
N LYS A 172 -1.26 -7.40 18.25
CA LYS A 172 -2.62 -7.58 18.78
C LYS A 172 -2.59 -7.29 20.29
N GLY A 173 -2.73 -6.03 20.66
CA GLY A 173 -2.93 -5.62 22.04
C GLY A 173 -4.38 -5.86 22.47
N LYS A 174 -4.57 -6.33 23.71
CA LYS A 174 -5.88 -6.31 24.39
C LYS A 174 -6.39 -4.87 24.43
N ALA A 175 -7.68 -4.65 24.17
CA ALA A 175 -8.28 -3.32 24.07
C ALA A 175 -8.04 -2.49 25.35
N ASP A 176 -7.46 -1.30 25.20
CA ASP A 176 -7.36 -0.31 26.27
C ASP A 176 -8.76 0.25 26.59
N PRO A 177 -9.15 0.42 27.86
CA PRO A 177 -10.46 0.93 28.26
C PRO A 177 -10.76 2.36 27.80
N ARG A 178 -9.85 3.05 27.11
CA ARG A 178 -10.00 4.45 26.66
C ARG A 178 -10.45 4.63 25.21
N GLY A 179 -10.55 3.57 24.41
CA GLY A 179 -11.08 3.63 23.04
C GLY A 179 -10.15 3.00 22.00
N GLU A 180 -10.42 3.27 20.72
CA GLU A 180 -9.63 2.78 19.59
C GLU A 180 -9.52 3.81 18.45
N VAL A 181 -8.46 3.69 17.66
CA VAL A 181 -8.23 4.48 16.45
C VAL A 181 -8.47 3.59 15.25
N ARG A 182 -9.27 4.03 14.28
CA ARG A 182 -9.57 3.30 13.05
C ARG A 182 -9.10 4.08 11.84
N ILE A 183 -8.36 3.40 10.96
CA ILE A 183 -7.85 4.00 9.72
C ILE A 183 -8.00 3.03 8.55
N GLY A 184 -8.50 3.54 7.44
CA GLY A 184 -8.59 2.79 6.19
C GLY A 184 -7.21 2.66 5.53
N LEU A 185 -6.77 1.42 5.28
CA LEU A 185 -5.48 1.11 4.65
C LEU A 185 -5.63 0.26 3.37
N GLY A 186 -6.76 0.39 2.68
CA GLY A 186 -6.90 -0.14 1.32
C GLY A 186 -6.02 0.63 0.32
N SER A 187 -5.89 0.10 -0.90
CA SER A 187 -5.02 0.66 -1.97
C SER A 187 -5.26 2.15 -2.21
N CYS A 188 -6.51 2.56 -2.43
CA CYS A 188 -6.89 3.97 -2.61
C CYS A 188 -6.47 4.86 -1.42
N CYS A 189 -6.64 4.36 -0.20
CA CYS A 189 -6.36 5.11 1.02
C CYS A 189 -4.86 5.31 1.21
N VAL A 190 -4.08 4.24 1.01
CA VAL A 190 -2.62 4.28 1.11
C VAL A 190 -2.04 5.21 0.04
N ALA A 191 -2.53 5.12 -1.19
CA ALA A 191 -2.13 6.01 -2.29
C ALA A 191 -2.39 7.50 -1.97
N ARG A 192 -3.47 7.81 -1.25
CA ARG A 192 -3.78 9.17 -0.77
C ARG A 192 -3.09 9.56 0.54
N GLY A 193 -2.18 8.73 1.05
CA GLY A 193 -1.33 9.06 2.20
C GLY A 193 -1.76 8.45 3.55
N SER A 194 -2.79 7.60 3.61
CA SER A 194 -3.20 6.95 4.86
C SER A 194 -2.09 6.08 5.48
N GLY A 195 -1.18 5.54 4.68
CA GLY A 195 -0.02 4.78 5.18
C GLY A 195 0.92 5.65 6.02
N LYS A 196 1.25 6.84 5.53
CA LYS A 196 2.08 7.82 6.26
C LYS A 196 1.38 8.27 7.54
N LEU A 197 0.08 8.53 7.47
CA LEU A 197 -0.73 8.87 8.64
C LEU A 197 -0.75 7.74 9.69
N HIS A 198 -0.86 6.48 9.27
CA HIS A 198 -0.80 5.34 10.19
C HIS A 198 0.53 5.28 10.96
N GLY A 199 1.66 5.50 10.28
CA GLY A 199 2.98 5.62 10.93
C GLY A 199 3.02 6.75 11.96
N ALA A 200 2.60 7.95 11.55
CA ALA A 200 2.54 9.11 12.44
C ALA A 200 1.62 8.90 13.66
N LEU A 201 0.50 8.17 13.50
CA LEU A 201 -0.40 7.81 14.60
C LEU A 201 0.26 6.83 15.59
N GLN A 202 0.99 5.84 15.08
CA GLN A 202 1.72 4.89 15.93
C GLN A 202 2.82 5.60 16.73
N GLU A 203 3.58 6.48 16.09
CA GLU A 203 4.61 7.29 16.74
C GLU A 203 4.01 8.23 17.80
N ALA A 204 2.92 8.94 17.44
CA ALA A 204 2.22 9.82 18.38
C ALA A 204 1.69 9.05 19.60
N LEU A 205 1.11 7.86 19.41
CA LEU A 205 0.63 7.03 20.51
C LEU A 205 1.77 6.51 21.39
N ALA A 206 2.89 6.08 20.80
CA ALA A 206 4.07 5.65 21.55
C ALA A 206 4.61 6.73 22.48
N GLN A 207 4.59 8.00 22.04
CA GLN A 207 5.02 9.15 22.86
C GLN A 207 4.08 9.44 24.05
N THR A 208 2.80 9.05 23.98
CA THR A 208 1.86 9.26 25.09
C THR A 208 1.99 8.23 26.21
N GLY A 209 2.60 7.07 25.93
CA GLY A 209 2.64 5.92 26.85
C GLY A 209 1.31 5.18 27.00
N LEU A 210 0.33 5.44 26.13
CA LEU A 210 -0.98 4.79 26.11
C LEU A 210 -0.98 3.58 25.16
N GLN A 211 -1.80 2.57 25.45
CA GLN A 211 -1.92 1.37 24.61
C GLN A 211 -3.22 1.38 23.80
N VAL A 212 -3.51 2.50 23.13
CA VAL A 212 -4.70 2.59 22.28
C VAL A 212 -4.51 1.77 21.00
N PRO A 213 -5.38 0.80 20.68
CA PRO A 213 -5.25 0.01 19.46
C PRO A 213 -5.54 0.87 18.21
N VAL A 214 -4.65 0.78 17.23
CA VAL A 214 -4.88 1.30 15.87
C VAL A 214 -5.37 0.15 14.99
N LYS A 215 -6.68 0.12 14.74
CA LYS A 215 -7.35 -0.88 13.92
C LYS A 215 -7.33 -0.47 12.45
N ARG A 216 -6.91 -1.41 11.61
CA ARG A 216 -7.11 -1.34 10.17
C ARG A 216 -8.58 -1.61 9.87
N VAL A 217 -9.25 -0.65 9.21
CA VAL A 217 -10.63 -0.82 8.74
C VAL A 217 -10.67 -0.87 7.21
N GLY A 218 -11.78 -1.39 6.68
CA GLY A 218 -12.03 -1.48 5.23
C GLY A 218 -12.29 -0.13 4.58
N CYS A 219 -12.59 -0.15 3.28
CA CYS A 219 -13.03 1.03 2.55
C CYS A 219 -14.41 1.48 3.06
N VAL A 220 -14.57 2.79 3.25
CA VAL A 220 -15.85 3.41 3.66
C VAL A 220 -16.51 4.19 2.52
N GLY A 221 -16.10 3.94 1.27
CA GLY A 221 -16.65 4.60 0.07
C GLY A 221 -16.26 6.08 -0.10
N MET A 222 -15.61 6.69 0.89
CA MET A 222 -15.23 8.11 0.90
C MET A 222 -13.79 8.35 0.42
N CYS A 223 -13.38 7.68 -0.67
CA CYS A 223 -12.02 7.79 -1.21
C CYS A 223 -11.61 9.24 -1.57
N HIS A 224 -12.57 10.12 -1.88
CA HIS A 224 -12.30 11.52 -2.16
C HIS A 224 -11.95 12.36 -0.91
N GLN A 225 -12.22 11.84 0.29
CA GLN A 225 -11.99 12.47 1.61
C GLN A 225 -10.83 11.84 2.38
N THR A 226 -10.13 10.85 1.82
CA THR A 226 -8.98 10.22 2.48
C THR A 226 -7.76 11.16 2.51
N PRO A 227 -6.87 11.04 3.51
CA PRO A 227 -6.87 10.07 4.63
C PRO A 227 -8.01 10.26 5.64
N LEU A 228 -8.71 9.16 5.94
CA LEU A 228 -9.81 9.13 6.90
C LEU A 228 -9.34 8.49 8.20
N LEU A 229 -9.67 9.14 9.32
CA LEU A 229 -9.32 8.70 10.66
C LEU A 229 -10.56 8.77 11.54
N GLU A 230 -10.97 7.63 12.09
CA GLU A 230 -12.06 7.57 13.06
C GLU A 230 -11.49 7.29 14.46
N ILE A 231 -11.85 8.14 15.42
CA ILE A 231 -11.55 7.92 16.84
C ILE A 231 -12.82 7.40 17.50
N VAL A 232 -12.78 6.20 18.07
CA VAL A 232 -13.92 5.58 18.76
C VAL A 232 -13.65 5.56 20.25
N LEU A 233 -14.52 6.21 21.01
CA LEU A 233 -14.44 6.29 22.47
C LEU A 233 -15.16 5.10 23.14
N PRO A 234 -14.93 4.83 24.44
CA PRO A 234 -15.50 3.66 25.13
C PRO A 234 -17.03 3.64 25.19
N ASN A 235 -17.64 4.82 25.11
CA ASN A 235 -19.10 5.01 25.03
C ASN A 235 -19.67 4.76 23.62
N GLN A 236 -18.88 4.19 22.70
CA GLN A 236 -19.21 3.98 21.28
C GLN A 236 -19.49 5.26 20.47
N SER A 237 -19.27 6.45 21.03
CA SER A 237 -19.25 7.67 20.23
C SER A 237 -17.99 7.71 19.38
N SER A 238 -18.13 8.14 18.12
CA SER A 238 -17.00 8.26 17.20
C SER A 238 -16.83 9.66 16.62
N HIS A 239 -15.58 9.98 16.30
CA HIS A 239 -15.17 11.22 15.66
C HIS A 239 -14.42 10.89 14.38
N LEU A 240 -15.03 11.19 13.24
CA LEU A 240 -14.39 11.04 11.94
C LEU A 240 -13.67 12.33 11.54
N TYR A 241 -12.45 12.17 11.07
CA TYR A 241 -11.63 13.21 10.49
C TYR A 241 -11.34 12.86 9.03
N ALA A 242 -11.46 13.85 8.15
CA ALA A 242 -11.18 13.73 6.73
C ALA A 242 -9.94 14.53 6.35
N ARG A 243 -9.28 14.13 5.26
CA ARG A 243 -8.07 14.76 4.70
C ARG A 243 -6.99 14.98 5.77
N VAL A 244 -6.85 14.01 6.67
CA VAL A 244 -5.94 14.12 7.81
C VAL A 244 -4.51 14.00 7.32
N ARG A 245 -3.67 14.99 7.64
CA ARG A 245 -2.25 14.98 7.30
C ARG A 245 -1.45 14.29 8.43
N PRO A 246 -0.29 13.68 8.13
CA PRO A 246 0.52 13.03 9.15
C PRO A 246 0.86 13.94 10.34
N GLU A 247 1.13 15.23 10.10
CA GLU A 247 1.38 16.22 11.15
C GLU A 247 0.20 16.43 12.12
N ASP A 248 -1.04 16.21 11.66
CA ASP A 248 -2.23 16.39 12.48
C ASP A 248 -2.37 15.27 13.53
N ALA A 249 -1.70 14.13 13.33
CA ALA A 249 -1.84 12.92 14.15
C ALA A 249 -1.60 13.17 15.65
N LYS A 250 -0.50 13.84 16.00
CA LYS A 250 -0.14 14.17 17.40
C LYS A 250 -1.26 14.97 18.06
N SER A 251 -1.77 16.00 17.38
CA SER A 251 -2.82 16.87 17.92
C SER A 251 -4.15 16.13 18.12
N ILE A 252 -4.51 15.24 17.20
CA ILE A 252 -5.75 14.45 17.26
C ILE A 252 -5.68 13.44 18.41
N ILE A 253 -4.56 12.73 18.55
CA ILE A 253 -4.34 11.78 19.64
C ILE A 253 -4.38 12.49 21.00
N GLN A 254 -3.66 13.61 21.14
CA GLN A 254 -3.66 14.38 22.40
C GLN A 254 -5.04 14.92 22.76
N ARG A 255 -5.86 15.30 21.79
CA ARG A 255 -7.23 15.81 22.03
C ARG A 255 -8.15 14.75 22.63
N HIS A 256 -8.07 13.50 22.18
CA HIS A 256 -9.00 12.44 22.59
C HIS A 256 -8.48 11.54 23.69
N PHE A 257 -7.18 11.24 23.66
CA PHE A 257 -6.55 10.30 24.59
C PHE A 257 -5.61 10.99 25.58
N GLY A 258 -5.41 12.31 25.47
CA GLY A 258 -4.52 13.08 26.33
C GLY A 258 -4.79 12.88 27.82
N VAL A 259 -3.71 12.70 28.59
CA VAL A 259 -3.76 12.39 30.02
C VAL A 259 -4.29 13.60 30.81
N ARG A 260 -5.39 13.42 31.56
CA ARG A 260 -5.89 14.40 32.53
C ARG A 260 -5.02 14.36 33.79
N GLY A 261 -4.03 15.25 33.88
CA GLY A 261 -3.24 15.48 35.10
C GLY A 261 -2.70 16.91 35.17
N PRO A 262 -2.65 17.55 36.37
CA PRO A 262 -2.30 18.97 36.51
C PRO A 262 -0.86 19.29 36.10
N HIS A 263 0.11 18.40 36.35
CA HIS A 263 1.54 18.66 36.09
C HIS A 263 1.99 18.44 34.64
N ARG A 264 1.17 17.80 33.79
CA ARG A 264 1.55 17.48 32.39
C ARG A 264 0.91 18.40 31.34
N LYS A 265 -0.07 19.24 31.74
CA LYS A 265 -0.64 20.31 30.90
C LYS A 265 0.39 21.38 30.55
N LEU A 266 1.29 21.70 31.48
CA LEU A 266 2.32 22.71 31.29
C LEU A 266 3.34 22.29 30.21
N SER A 267 3.78 21.04 30.23
CA SER A 267 4.70 20.48 29.23
C SER A 267 4.08 20.43 27.83
N ASN A 268 2.80 20.05 27.71
CA ASN A 268 2.11 20.09 26.41
C ASN A 268 1.87 21.52 25.91
N ALA A 269 1.53 22.46 26.79
CA ALA A 269 1.37 23.87 26.40
C ALA A 269 2.70 24.47 25.91
N VAL A 270 3.81 24.13 26.57
CA VAL A 270 5.16 24.54 26.17
C VAL A 270 5.56 23.89 24.84
N SER A 271 5.33 22.59 24.64
CA SER A 271 5.59 21.92 23.36
C SER A 271 4.73 22.48 22.23
N THR A 272 3.46 22.82 22.48
CA THR A 272 2.55 23.38 21.46
C THR A 272 2.94 24.83 21.13
N ALA A 273 3.41 25.59 22.12
CA ALA A 273 3.93 26.94 21.90
C ALA A 273 5.27 26.91 21.13
N LEU A 274 6.16 25.97 21.44
CA LEU A 274 7.41 25.74 20.72
C LEU A 274 7.18 25.28 19.28
N ASP A 275 6.27 24.33 19.06
CA ASP A 275 5.91 23.89 17.71
C ASP A 275 5.36 25.10 16.91
N ARG A 276 4.48 25.93 17.50
CA ARG A 276 3.97 27.17 16.85
C ARG A 276 5.03 28.25 16.60
N LEU A 277 6.10 28.30 17.38
CA LEU A 277 7.18 29.28 17.24
C LEU A 277 8.23 28.82 16.21
N LEU A 278 8.36 27.50 16.00
CA LEU A 278 9.36 26.90 15.12
C LEU A 278 8.82 26.62 13.71
N THR A 279 7.53 26.35 13.55
CA THR A 279 6.90 26.14 12.24
C THR A 279 5.91 27.27 11.93
N ASP A 280 6.42 28.28 11.23
CA ASP A 280 5.66 29.45 10.74
C ASP A 280 4.75 29.08 9.54
N GLU A 281 4.07 27.93 9.60
CA GLU A 281 3.10 27.49 8.60
C GLU A 281 1.67 27.81 9.08
N LYS A 282 1.00 28.69 8.33
CA LYS A 282 -0.43 28.97 8.49
C LYS A 282 -1.23 27.69 8.25
N TRP A 283 -1.57 27.01 9.33
CA TRP A 283 -2.35 25.78 9.38
C TRP A 283 -3.82 26.02 9.04
N GLU A 284 -4.33 25.43 7.96
CA GLU A 284 -5.77 25.23 7.78
C GLU A 284 -6.26 24.13 8.73
N PRO A 285 -7.31 24.35 9.53
CA PRO A 285 -7.76 23.35 10.50
C PRO A 285 -8.27 22.10 9.80
N VAL A 286 -7.93 20.93 10.36
CA VAL A 286 -8.47 19.63 9.93
C VAL A 286 -9.99 19.74 9.81
N THR A 287 -10.52 19.49 8.61
CA THR A 287 -11.95 19.56 8.36
C THR A 287 -12.65 18.47 9.16
N ARG A 288 -13.28 18.89 10.26
CA ARG A 288 -14.05 18.02 11.13
C ARG A 288 -15.44 17.86 10.55
N TYR A 289 -15.75 16.69 10.03
CA TYR A 289 -17.13 16.30 9.79
C TYR A 289 -17.60 15.51 11.01
N SER A 290 -18.56 16.04 11.77
CA SER A 290 -19.41 15.13 12.52
C SER A 290 -20.19 14.35 11.48
N ILE A 291 -19.86 13.08 11.29
CA ILE A 291 -20.93 12.15 10.91
C ILE A 291 -21.84 12.10 12.13
N HIS A 292 -22.74 13.07 12.25
CA HIS A 292 -24.02 12.69 12.79
C HIS A 292 -24.52 11.63 11.82
N VAL A 293 -24.84 10.45 12.35
CA VAL A 293 -25.53 9.34 11.66
C VAL A 293 -26.96 9.77 11.23
N ARG A 294 -27.16 11.06 10.96
CA ARG A 294 -28.39 11.78 10.61
C ARG A 294 -28.26 12.55 9.29
N ASP A 295 -27.09 12.60 8.67
CA ASP A 295 -27.05 12.91 7.25
C ASP A 295 -27.67 11.70 6.53
N GLN A 296 -28.89 11.87 6.00
CA GLN A 296 -29.74 10.78 5.54
C GLN A 296 -28.98 9.88 4.54
N ALA A 297 -28.23 10.48 3.61
CA ALA A 297 -27.48 9.74 2.61
C ALA A 297 -26.33 8.88 3.19
N VAL A 298 -25.72 9.32 4.29
CA VAL A 298 -24.63 8.59 4.97
C VAL A 298 -25.19 7.55 5.93
N SER A 299 -26.31 7.86 6.60
CA SER A 299 -27.03 6.94 7.49
C SER A 299 -27.67 5.77 6.74
N ASP A 300 -28.23 6.03 5.56
CA ASP A 300 -28.82 5.00 4.70
C ASP A 300 -27.74 4.02 4.17
N PHE A 301 -26.50 4.49 4.00
CA PHE A 301 -25.39 3.67 3.52
C PHE A 301 -24.69 2.88 4.65
N LEU A 302 -24.44 3.53 5.81
CA LEU A 302 -23.68 2.96 6.93
C LEU A 302 -24.54 2.40 8.07
N GLY A 303 -25.86 2.59 8.01
CA GLY A 303 -26.82 2.07 8.98
C GLY A 303 -26.96 0.54 8.94
N ARG A 304 -27.82 0.01 9.80
CA ARG A 304 -28.14 -1.42 9.83
C ARG A 304 -28.90 -1.77 8.55
N GLN A 305 -28.20 -2.30 7.55
CA GLN A 305 -28.82 -2.81 6.33
C GLN A 305 -29.69 -4.00 6.73
N ILE A 306 -31.01 -3.80 6.76
CA ILE A 306 -31.98 -4.86 6.92
C ILE A 306 -32.06 -5.53 5.55
N HIS A 307 -31.50 -6.74 5.44
CA HIS A 307 -31.76 -7.63 4.31
C HIS A 307 -33.20 -8.14 4.35
#